data_AF-A0A9W9N9U2-F1
#
_entry.id   AF-A0A9W9N9U2-F1
#
_cell.length_a   1.000
_cell.length_b   1.000
_cell.length_c   1.000
_cell.angle_alpha   90.00
_cell.angle_beta   90.00
_cell.angle_gamma   90.00
#
_symmetry.space_group_name_H-M   'P 1'
#
loop_
_entity.id
_entity.type
_entity.pdbx_description
1 polymer ?
#
loop_
_entity_poly.entity_id
_entity_poly.type
_entity_poly.pdbx_seq_one_letter_code
_entity_poly.pdbx_strand_id
1 'polypeptide(L)' 'MVNSVSWSAFDKVDRLVVFYGKTPSALVHAASSDESVTYNTSSVYANYVTIEGLEPDTIYYYSLP' A
#
# COMPACT_ATOMS: atom_id res chain seq x y z
N MET A 1 -11.93 10.54 0.76
CA MET A 1 -10.66 10.91 1.44
C MET A 1 -9.50 10.25 0.71
N VAL A 2 -8.27 10.75 0.90
CA VAL A 2 -7.04 10.15 0.35
C VAL A 2 -6.22 9.61 1.51
N ASN A 3 -5.86 8.33 1.48
CA ASN A 3 -5.02 7.69 2.50
C ASN A 3 -3.85 6.98 1.85
N SER A 4 -2.73 6.85 2.55
CA SER A 4 -1.54 6.16 2.04
C SER A 4 -1.17 5.00 2.95
N VAL A 5 -0.83 3.86 2.34
CA VAL A 5 -0.25 2.69 3.00
C VAL A 5 1.23 2.67 2.66
N SER A 6 2.10 2.65 3.68
CA SER A 6 3.55 2.63 3.49
C SER A 6 4.20 1.50 4.29
N TRP A 7 5.28 0.93 3.73
CA TRP A 7 6.06 -0.11 4.37
C TRP A 7 7.52 -0.09 3.88
N SER A 8 8.38 -0.83 4.57
CA SER A 8 9.78 -1.00 4.19
C SER A 8 10.05 -2.44 3.79
N ALA A 9 10.84 -2.64 2.73
CA ALA A 9 11.29 -3.96 2.27
C ALA A 9 12.81 -3.96 2.07
N PHE A 10 13.47 -5.11 2.22
CA PHE A 10 14.91 -5.23 1.95
C PHE A 10 15.21 -5.19 0.45
N ASP A 11 14.31 -5.73 -0.36
CA ASP A 11 14.42 -5.74 -1.82
C ASP A 11 13.49 -4.70 -2.44
N LYS A 12 13.87 -4.24 -3.63
CA LYS A 12 13.03 -3.36 -4.44
C LYS A 12 11.79 -4.13 -4.88
N VAL A 13 10.62 -3.51 -4.73
CA VAL A 13 9.36 -4.09 -5.18
C VAL A 13 8.98 -3.43 -6.49
N ASP A 14 8.99 -4.19 -7.59
CA ASP A 14 8.71 -3.66 -8.93
C ASP A 14 7.24 -3.26 -9.12
N ARG A 15 6.33 -3.90 -8.39
CA ARG A 15 4.91 -3.59 -8.45
C ARG A 15 4.31 -3.59 -7.06
N LEU A 16 4.01 -2.41 -6.55
CA LEU A 16 3.41 -2.22 -5.24
C LEU A 16 1.90 -2.35 -5.43
N VAL A 17 1.30 -3.38 -4.85
CA VAL A 17 -0.16 -3.56 -4.89
C VAL A 17 -0.66 -3.72 -3.46
N VAL A 18 -1.66 -2.94 -3.11
CA VAL A 18 -2.41 -3.09 -1.86
C VAL A 18 -3.81 -3.53 -2.21
N PHE A 19 -4.20 -4.72 -1.74
CA PHE A 19 -5.58 -5.17 -1.79
C PHE A 19 -6.31 -4.66 -0.56
N TYR A 20 -7.51 -4.14 -0.72
CA TYR A 20 -8.28 -3.56 0.39
C TYR A 20 -9.79 -3.80 0.26
N GLY A 21 -10.49 -3.73 1.39
CA GLY A 21 -11.93 -3.93 1.45
C GLY A 21 -12.50 -3.70 2.85
N LYS A 22 -13.83 -3.71 2.98
CA LYS A 22 -14.53 -3.45 4.26
C LYS A 22 -14.53 -4.66 5.20
N THR A 23 -14.18 -5.85 4.71
CA THR A 23 -14.07 -7.07 5.52
C THR A 23 -12.78 -7.82 5.21
N PRO A 24 -12.15 -8.50 6.19
CA PRO A 24 -10.89 -9.23 5.96
C PRO A 24 -10.99 -10.33 4.90
N SER A 25 -12.16 -10.95 4.77
CA SER A 25 -12.42 -12.02 3.79
C SER A 25 -12.75 -11.51 2.39
N ALA A 26 -12.86 -10.19 2.18
CA ALA A 26 -13.28 -9.61 0.90
C ALA A 26 -12.48 -8.33 0.58
N LEU A 27 -11.20 -8.52 0.25
CA LEU A 27 -10.32 -7.46 -0.25
C LEU A 27 -10.49 -7.30 -1.76
N VAL A 28 -11.67 -6.81 -2.17
CA VAL A 28 -12.10 -6.78 -3.58
C VAL A 28 -11.56 -5.60 -4.39
N HIS A 29 -10.94 -4.62 -3.72
CA HIS A 29 -10.34 -3.46 -4.36
C HIS A 29 -8.82 -3.59 -4.37
N ALA A 30 -8.17 -2.94 -5.34
CA ALA A 30 -6.72 -2.89 -5.44
C ALA A 30 -6.28 -1.46 -5.79
N ALA A 31 -5.22 -1.01 -5.13
CA ALA A 31 -4.49 0.20 -5.47
C ALA A 31 -3.03 -0.17 -5.75
N SER A 32 -2.38 0.54 -6.66
CA SER A 32 -0.98 0.27 -7.00
C SER A 32 -0.13 1.52 -7.09
N SER A 33 1.17 1.32 -6.95
CA SER A 33 2.20 2.35 -7.11
C SER A 33 3.44 1.74 -7.74
N ASP A 34 4.26 2.58 -8.35
CA ASP A 34 5.58 2.23 -8.87
C ASP A 34 6.71 2.87 -8.00
N GLU A 35 6.32 3.50 -6.88
CA GLU A 35 7.20 4.25 -5.99
C GLU A 35 7.84 3.36 -4.92
N SER A 36 8.89 2.65 -5.32
CA SER A 36 9.81 1.93 -4.43
C SER A 36 11.15 2.64 -4.42
N VAL A 37 11.38 3.46 -3.39
CA VAL A 37 12.50 4.40 -3.31
C VAL A 37 13.52 3.93 -2.27
N THR A 38 14.80 3.97 -2.63
CA THR A 38 15.90 3.79 -1.68
C THR A 38 16.85 4.97 -1.74
N TYR A 39 17.66 5.12 -0.70
CA TYR A 39 18.65 6.18 -0.56
C TYR A 39 20.02 5.53 -0.35
N ASN A 40 21.11 6.19 -0.79
CA ASN A 40 22.45 5.59 -0.77
C ASN A 40 22.92 5.05 0.59
N THR A 41 22.38 5.56 1.71
CA THR A 41 22.71 5.12 3.07
C THR A 41 21.68 4.15 3.66
N SER A 42 20.61 3.83 2.94
CA SER A 42 19.53 2.96 3.41
C SER A 42 19.77 1.50 3.00
N SER A 43 19.56 0.58 3.94
CA SER A 43 19.55 -0.87 3.66
C SER A 43 18.16 -1.38 3.26
N VAL A 44 17.16 -0.49 3.14
CA VAL A 44 15.77 -0.83 2.84
C VAL A 44 15.18 0.12 1.79
N TYR A 45 14.20 -0.39 1.05
CA TYR A 45 13.34 0.35 0.14
C TYR A 45 12.10 0.82 0.89
N ALA A 46 11.82 2.11 0.81
CA ALA A 46 10.59 2.72 1.25
C ALA A 46 9.55 2.60 0.14
N ASN A 47 8.39 2.07 0.49
CA ASN A 47 7.30 1.78 -0.41
C ASN A 47 6.05 2.53 0.05
N TYR A 48 5.29 3.09 -0.89
CA TYR A 48 3.98 3.66 -0.57
C TYR A 48 2.98 3.49 -1.70
N VAL A 49 1.72 3.28 -1.33
CA VAL A 49 0.57 3.22 -2.24
C VAL A 49 -0.52 4.14 -1.70
N THR A 50 -1.05 4.99 -2.57
CA THR A 50 -2.17 5.88 -2.25
C THR A 50 -3.49 5.21 -2.62
N ILE A 51 -4.44 5.22 -1.68
CA ILE A 51 -5.80 4.74 -1.83
C ILE A 51 -6.74 5.94 -1.78
N GLU A 52 -7.51 6.11 -2.85
CA GLU A 52 -8.48 7.19 -3.01
C GLU A 52 -9.92 6.67 -2.89
N GLY A 53 -10.87 7.60 -2.77
CA GLY A 53 -12.29 7.27 -2.79
C GLY A 53 -12.81 6.56 -1.53
N LEU A 54 -12.03 6.51 -0.45
CA LEU A 54 -12.48 5.92 0.81
C LEU A 54 -13.61 6.76 1.43
N GLU A 55 -14.64 6.05 1.86
CA GLU A 55 -15.75 6.57 2.64
C GLU A 55 -15.27 7.05 4.02
N PRO A 56 -15.76 8.20 4.52
CA PRO A 56 -15.48 8.64 5.88
C PRO A 56 -16.06 7.66 6.91
N ASP A 57 -15.52 7.66 8.12
CA ASP A 57 -16.01 6.88 9.27
C ASP A 57 -16.19 5.38 8.97
N THR A 58 -15.31 4.82 8.13
CA THR A 58 -15.40 3.42 7.67
C THR A 58 -14.08 2.69 7.87
N ILE A 59 -14.17 1.48 8.44
CA ILE A 59 -13.01 0.59 8.62
C ILE A 59 -12.72 -0.12 7.30
N TYR A 60 -11.46 -0.06 6.89
CA TYR A 60 -10.93 -0.82 5.77
C TYR A 60 -9.81 -1.73 6.26
N TYR A 61 -9.83 -2.96 5.76
CA TYR A 61 -8.78 -3.94 5.90
C TYR A 61 -7.94 -3.92 4.63
N TYR A 62 -6.66 -4.26 4.77
CA TYR A 62 -5.75 -4.35 3.64
C TYR A 62 -4.79 -5.51 3.79
N SER A 63 -4.26 -5.98 2.67
CA SER A 63 -3.15 -6.93 2.62
C SER A 63 -2.13 -6.49 1.59
N LEU A 64 -0.88 -6.78 1.91
CA LEU A 64 0.23 -6.76 0.96
C LEU A 64 0.36 -8.17 0.33
N PRO A 65 0.92 -8.28 -0.87
CA PRO A 65 1.23 -9.57 -1.49
C PRO A 65 2.25 -10.40 -0.70
#